data_AF-A0A7Y9KF55-F1
#
_entry.id   AF-A0A7Y9KF55-F1
#
_cell.length_a   1.000
_cell.length_b   1.000
_cell.length_c   1.000
_cell.angle_alpha   90.00
_cell.angle_beta   90.00
_cell.angle_gamma   90.00
#
_symmetry.space_group_name_H-M   'P 1'
#
loop_
_entity.id
_entity.type
_entity.pdbx_description
1 polymer ?
#
loop_
_entity_poly.entity_id
_entity_poly.type
_entity_poly.pdbx_seq_one_letter_code
_entity_poly.pdbx_strand_id
1 'polypeptide(L)'
;MRPPDCFICQRSLRDGEPYSSFTDVWFALTPEEEAIRREQDRQGWVGHPPEVEWFCDKHSALAEEHAHLHWREALELLARQRGQLGEAR
;
A
#
# COMPACT_ATOMS: atom_id res chain seq x y z
N MET A 1 12.41 -7.27 0.03
CA MET A 1 11.31 -6.50 0.67
C MET A 1 11.55 -5.04 0.40
N ARG A 2 10.53 -4.31 -0.07
CA ARG A 2 10.59 -2.85 -0.18
C ARG A 2 10.43 -2.26 1.23
N PRO A 3 11.24 -1.28 1.65
CA PRO A 3 11.06 -0.63 2.95
C PRO A 3 9.68 0.04 3.06
N PRO A 4 9.16 0.24 4.29
CA PRO A 4 7.91 0.96 4.48
C PRO A 4 8.06 2.44 4.17
N ASP A 5 7.45 2.85 3.08
CA ASP A 5 7.30 4.25 2.66
C ASP A 5 5.83 4.52 2.44
N CYS A 6 5.27 5.50 3.15
CA CYS A 6 3.85 5.81 3.05
C CYS A 6 3.51 6.27 1.62
N PHE A 7 2.63 5.55 0.93
CA PHE A 7 2.25 5.87 -0.44
C PHE A 7 1.64 7.27 -0.59
N ILE A 8 0.99 7.81 0.46
CA ILE A 8 0.36 9.14 0.40
C ILE A 8 1.34 10.27 0.74
N CYS A 9 1.94 10.25 1.92
CA CYS A 9 2.78 11.37 2.38
C CYS A 9 4.29 11.17 2.16
N GLN A 10 4.71 10.05 1.58
CA GLN A 10 6.11 9.69 1.32
C GLN A 10 6.98 9.69 2.59
N ARG A 11 6.37 9.64 3.77
CA ARG A 11 7.08 9.41 5.03
C ARG A 11 7.65 7.99 5.02
N SER A 12 8.97 7.89 5.14
CA SER A 12 9.67 6.63 5.39
C SER A 12 9.70 6.27 6.88
N LEU A 13 9.81 4.98 7.17
CA LEU A 13 10.13 4.49 8.52
C LEU A 13 11.49 5.06 8.98
N ARG A 14 11.53 5.63 10.18
CA ARG A 14 12.76 6.21 10.76
C ARG A 14 13.50 5.20 11.63
N ASP A 15 14.80 5.39 11.80
CA ASP A 15 15.60 4.60 12.73
C ASP A 15 15.05 4.66 14.15
N GLY A 16 14.85 3.50 14.77
CA GLY A 16 14.27 3.37 16.11
C GLY A 16 12.74 3.44 16.16
N GLU A 17 12.06 3.67 15.03
CA GLU A 17 10.60 3.59 14.94
C GLU A 17 10.16 2.13 14.77
N PRO A 18 9.12 1.66 15.48
CA PRO A 18 8.64 0.30 15.28
C PRO A 18 7.98 0.15 13.91
N TYR A 19 8.24 -0.96 13.21
CA TYR A 19 7.59 -1.29 11.94
C TYR A 19 6.04 -1.26 12.03
N SER A 20 5.48 -1.46 13.22
CA SER A 20 4.04 -1.37 13.49
C SER A 20 3.46 0.04 13.32
N SER A 21 4.28 1.07 13.07
CA SER A 21 3.77 2.41 12.70
C SER A 21 3.41 2.51 11.21
N PHE A 22 3.65 1.44 10.45
CA PHE A 22 3.22 1.27 9.08
C PHE A 22 2.35 0.03 8.94
N THR A 23 1.41 0.10 8.02
CA THR A 23 0.50 -0.98 7.65
C THR A 23 0.62 -1.22 6.16
N ASP A 24 0.76 -2.48 5.76
CA ASP A 24 0.61 -2.90 4.37
C ASP A 24 -0.88 -3.10 4.07
N VAL A 25 -1.41 -2.33 3.12
CA VAL A 25 -2.80 -2.46 2.69
C VAL A 25 -2.82 -3.18 1.36
N TRP A 26 -3.62 -4.24 1.32
CA TRP A 26 -3.85 -5.07 0.15
C TRP A 26 -5.12 -4.61 -0.57
N PHE A 27 -5.01 -4.40 -1.88
CA PHE A 27 -6.12 -3.98 -2.74
C PHE A 27 -6.65 -5.15 -3.57
N ALA A 28 -7.87 -5.02 -4.08
CA ALA A 28 -8.49 -6.07 -4.86
C ALA A 28 -7.77 -6.30 -6.20
N LEU A 29 -7.86 -7.55 -6.65
CA LEU A 29 -7.32 -8.04 -7.92
C LEU A 29 -8.47 -8.48 -8.82
N THR A 30 -8.23 -8.57 -10.13
CA THR A 30 -9.14 -9.33 -11.00
C THR A 30 -8.96 -10.84 -10.79
N PRO A 31 -9.93 -11.68 -11.18
CA PRO A 31 -9.78 -13.13 -11.10
C PRO A 31 -8.55 -13.68 -11.84
N GLU A 32 -8.15 -13.08 -12.97
CA GLU A 32 -6.93 -13.50 -13.67
C GLU A 32 -5.67 -13.14 -12.88
N GLU A 33 -5.60 -11.94 -12.30
CA GLU A 33 -4.45 -11.51 -11.50
C GLU A 33 -4.33 -12.33 -10.21
N GLU A 34 -5.45 -12.67 -9.57
CA GLU A 34 -5.45 -13.60 -8.43
C GLU A 34 -4.87 -14.97 -8.80
N ALA A 35 -5.19 -15.49 -10.00
CA ALA A 35 -4.65 -16.76 -10.46
C ALA A 35 -3.12 -16.68 -10.65
N ILE A 36 -2.63 -15.57 -11.19
CA ILE A 36 -1.19 -15.29 -11.33
C ILE A 36 -0.53 -15.20 -9.94
N ARG A 37 -1.14 -14.49 -8.98
CA ARG A 37 -0.64 -14.40 -7.59
C ARG A 37 -0.53 -15.77 -6.94
N ARG A 38 -1.57 -16.60 -7.05
CA ARG A 38 -1.56 -17.97 -6.50
C ARG A 38 -0.49 -18.84 -7.15
N GLU A 39 -0.18 -18.62 -8.43
CA GLU A 39 0.94 -19.30 -9.10
C GLU A 39 2.29 -18.84 -8.55
N GLN A 40 2.48 -17.52 -8.43
CA GLN A 40 3.70 -16.93 -7.85
C GLN A 40 3.95 -17.44 -6.43
N ASP A 41 2.92 -17.49 -5.59
CA ASP A 41 3.00 -17.99 -4.22
C ASP A 41 3.41 -19.48 -4.21
N ARG A 42 2.85 -20.29 -5.12
CA ARG A 42 3.20 -21.71 -5.25
C ARG A 42 4.66 -21.92 -5.67
N GLN A 43 5.19 -21.00 -6.47
CA GLN A 43 6.59 -20.99 -6.91
C GLN A 43 7.53 -20.39 -5.85
N GLY A 44 7.02 -19.94 -4.70
CA GLY A 44 7.81 -19.32 -3.65
C GLY A 44 8.38 -17.95 -4.05
N TRP A 45 7.66 -17.21 -4.90
CA TRP A 45 8.08 -15.89 -5.33
C TRP A 45 8.22 -14.95 -4.14
N VAL A 46 9.34 -14.22 -4.11
CA VAL A 46 9.64 -13.23 -3.08
C VAL A 46 9.81 -11.86 -3.74
N GLY A 47 8.96 -10.92 -3.37
CA GLY A 47 8.98 -9.55 -3.89
C GLY A 47 7.87 -8.72 -3.29
N HIS A 48 7.76 -7.46 -3.72
CA HIS A 48 6.67 -6.59 -3.31
C HIS A 48 5.52 -6.68 -4.32
N PRO A 49 4.35 -7.19 -3.93
CA PRO A 49 3.14 -7.21 -4.76
C PRO A 49 2.77 -5.81 -5.28
N PRO A 50 2.37 -5.64 -6.55
CA PRO A 50 1.85 -4.36 -7.04
C PRO A 50 0.51 -3.95 -6.39
N GLU A 51 -0.26 -4.89 -5.90
CA GLU A 51 -1.54 -4.68 -5.21
C GLU A 51 -1.41 -4.40 -3.71
N VAL A 52 -0.18 -4.21 -3.23
CA VAL A 52 0.10 -3.92 -1.83
C VAL A 52 0.93 -2.66 -1.75
N GLU A 53 0.58 -1.76 -0.85
CA GLU A 53 1.36 -0.56 -0.60
C GLU A 53 1.44 -0.27 0.91
N TRP A 54 2.50 0.42 1.31
CA TRP A 54 2.70 0.80 2.71
C TRP A 54 2.03 2.14 3.02
N PHE A 55 1.41 2.23 4.19
CA PHE A 55 0.79 3.46 4.69
C PHE A 55 1.20 3.68 6.14
N CYS A 56 1.53 4.92 6.50
CA CYS A 56 1.74 5.24 7.92
C CYS A 56 0.39 5.25 8.66
N ASP A 57 0.45 5.15 9.98
CA ASP A 57 -0.67 5.32 10.93
C ASP A 57 -1.73 6.38 10.55
N LYS A 58 -1.30 7.55 10.04
CA LYS A 58 -2.22 8.64 9.63
C LYS A 58 -3.03 8.35 8.37
N HIS A 59 -2.58 7.43 7.52
CA HIS A 59 -3.11 7.22 6.17
C HIS A 59 -3.60 5.79 5.91
N SER A 60 -3.33 4.84 6.82
CA SER A 60 -3.76 3.45 6.66
C SER A 60 -5.28 3.31 6.60
N ALA A 61 -6.02 3.98 7.49
CA ALA A 61 -7.49 3.94 7.48
C ALA A 61 -8.10 4.40 6.14
N LEU A 62 -7.57 5.49 5.56
CA LEU A 62 -8.01 5.97 4.25
C LEU A 62 -7.70 4.96 3.13
N ALA A 63 -6.55 4.29 3.21
CA ALA A 63 -6.21 3.24 2.24
C ALA A 63 -7.11 2.01 2.38
N GLU A 64 -7.44 1.60 3.61
CA GLU A 64 -8.35 0.48 3.89
C GLU A 64 -9.77 0.74 3.36
N GLU A 65 -10.26 1.98 3.41
CA GLU A 65 -11.54 2.36 2.79
C GLU A 65 -11.58 2.05 1.28
N HIS A 66 -10.42 2.06 0.61
CA HIS A 66 -10.28 1.77 -0.82
C HIS A 66 -9.81 0.34 -1.11
N ALA A 67 -9.57 -0.50 -0.09
CA ALA A 67 -9.03 -1.86 -0.25
C ALA A 67 -9.93 -2.78 -1.11
N HIS A 68 -11.22 -2.47 -1.19
CA HIS A 68 -12.18 -3.20 -2.00
C HIS A 68 -12.10 -2.89 -3.51
N LEU A 69 -11.43 -1.81 -3.90
CA LEU A 69 -11.24 -1.41 -5.30
C LEU A 69 -10.06 -2.14 -5.93
N HIS A 70 -10.04 -2.21 -7.26
CA HIS A 70 -8.86 -2.72 -7.99
C HIS A 70 -7.64 -1.85 -7.68
N TRP A 71 -6.48 -2.48 -7.45
CA TRP A 71 -5.28 -1.77 -7.02
C TRP A 71 -4.92 -0.56 -7.88
N ARG A 72 -5.11 -0.61 -9.20
CA ARG A 72 -4.82 0.55 -10.07
C ARG A 72 -5.73 1.72 -9.78
N GLU A 73 -7.03 1.46 -9.61
CA GLU A 73 -8.03 2.46 -9.30
C GLU A 73 -7.81 3.04 -7.90
N ALA A 74 -7.60 2.17 -6.90
CA ALA A 74 -7.33 2.59 -5.53
C ALA A 74 -6.09 3.49 -5.45
N LEU A 75 -4.98 3.08 -6.07
CA LEU A 75 -3.74 3.87 -6.05
C LEU A 75 -3.87 5.16 -6.86
N GLU A 76 -4.65 5.20 -7.93
CA GLU A 76 -4.95 6.44 -8.65
C GLU A 76 -5.72 7.43 -7.77
N LEU A 77 -6.76 6.97 -7.06
CA LEU A 77 -7.55 7.79 -6.15
C LEU A 77 -6.71 8.29 -4.97
N LEU A 78 -5.92 7.41 -4.35
CA LEU A 78 -5.03 7.75 -3.23
C LEU A 78 -3.89 8.68 -3.68
N ALA A 79 -3.40 8.55 -4.91
CA ALA A 79 -2.38 9.44 -5.45
C ALA A 79 -2.89 10.89 -5.58
N ARG A 80 -4.19 11.12 -5.78
CA ARG A 80 -4.78 12.47 -5.79
C ARG A 80 -4.77 13.15 -4.42
N GLN A 81 -4.61 12.38 -3.35
CA GLN A 81 -4.45 12.88 -1.99
C GLN A 81 -3.02 13.40 -1.72
N ARG A 82 -2.06 13.08 -2.60
CA ARG A 82 -0.69 13.58 -2.52
C ARG A 82 -0.70 15.10 -2.74
N GLY A 83 -0.53 15.84 -1.65
CA GLY A 83 -0.49 17.31 -1.65
C GLY A 83 -1.71 18.01 -1.05
N GLN A 84 -2.80 17.30 -0.74
CA GLN A 84 -3.96 17.88 -0.05
C GLN A 84 -3.82 17.88 1.48
N LEU A 85 -2.85 17.12 2.02
CA LEU A 85 -2.60 16.99 3.47
C LEU A 85 -1.30 17.70 3.91
N GLY A 86 -0.82 18.65 3.10
CA GLY A 86 0.42 19.40 3.30
C GLY A 86 0.30 20.71 4.10
N GLU A 87 -0.83 20.98 4.75
CA GLU A 87 -1.01 22.19 5.57
C GLU A 87 -1.60 21.89 6.95
N ALA A 88 -0.76 21.38 7.85
CA ALA A 88 -0.81 21.77 9.25
C ALA A 88 0.61 22.21 9.61
N ARG A 89 0.88 23.50 9.37
CA ARG A 89 2.07 24.21 9.87
C ARG A 89 2.08 24.24 11.40
#